data_AF-A0A2V9UV11-F1
#
_entry.id   AF-A0A2V9UV11-F1
#
_cell.length_a   1.000
_cell.length_b   1.000
_cell.length_c   1.000
_cell.angle_alpha   90.00
_cell.angle_beta   90.00
_cell.angle_gamma   90.00
#
_symmetry.space_group_name_H-M   'P 1'
#
loop_
_entity.id
_entity.type
_entity.pdbx_description
1 polymer ?
#
loop_
_entity_poly.entity_id
_entity_poly.type
_entity_poly.pdbx_seq_one_letter_code
_entity_poly.pdbx_strand_id
1 'polypeptide(L)' 'QIERIFADIASLAFKWNKPLAGRILPAKGKKAGDQTDFQDPYLFNTTLRPLP' A
#
# COMPACT_ATOMS: atom_id res chain seq x y z
N GLN A 1 5.30 -3.98 -9.21
CA GLN A 1 5.26 -2.81 -8.29
C GLN A 1 5.06 -3.19 -6.83
N ILE A 2 4.12 -4.10 -6.51
CA ILE A 2 3.97 -4.66 -5.15
C ILE A 2 5.29 -5.28 -4.65
N GLU A 3 6.01 -5.99 -5.50
CA GLU A 3 7.34 -6.56 -5.19
C GLU A 3 8.36 -5.51 -4.71
N ARG A 4 8.34 -4.30 -5.28
CA ARG A 4 9.25 -3.21 -4.91
C ARG A 4 8.90 -2.65 -3.54
N ILE A 5 7.60 -2.52 -3.24
CA ILE A 5 7.13 -2.10 -1.92
C ILE A 5 7.59 -3.11 -0.85
N PHE A 6 7.47 -4.41 -1.11
CA PHE A 6 7.96 -5.43 -0.18
C PHE A 6 9.49 -5.40 -0.03
N ALA A 7 10.23 -5.20 -1.12
CA ALA A 7 11.70 -5.04 -1.07
C ALA A 7 12.12 -3.81 -0.25
N ASP A 8 11.42 -2.69 -0.36
CA ASP A 8 11.66 -1.49 0.44
C ASP A 8 11.38 -1.75 1.93
N ILE A 9 10.26 -2.39 2.26
CA ILE A 9 9.91 -2.75 3.64
C ILE A 9 10.97 -3.69 4.23
N ALA A 10 11.38 -4.71 3.48
CA ALA A 10 12.42 -5.65 3.91
C ALA A 10 13.77 -4.95 4.13
N SER A 11 14.15 -4.04 3.23
CA SER A 11 15.40 -3.27 3.35
C SER A 11 15.39 -2.36 4.56
N LEU A 12 14.26 -1.70 4.85
CA LEU A 12 14.10 -0.87 6.05
C LEU A 12 14.07 -1.71 7.33
N ALA A 13 13.38 -2.85 7.32
CA ALA A 13 13.36 -3.80 8.43
C ALA A 13 14.76 -4.27 8.80
N PHE A 14 15.56 -4.63 7.79
CA PHE A 14 16.95 -5.03 7.96
C PHE A 14 17.81 -3.88 8.46
N LYS A 15 17.72 -2.70 7.83
CA LYS A 15 18.53 -1.52 8.19
C LYS A 15 18.30 -1.07 9.63
N TRP A 16 17.06 -1.11 10.11
CA TRP A 16 16.72 -0.66 11.46
C TRP A 16 16.65 -1.77 12.50
N ASN A 17 16.92 -3.02 12.11
CA ASN A 17 16.82 -4.21 12.95
C ASN A 17 15.49 -4.24 13.75
N LYS A 18 14.39 -3.86 13.07
CA LYS A 18 13.05 -3.80 13.65
C LYS A 18 12.06 -4.49 12.73
N PRO A 19 11.16 -5.34 13.26
CA PRO A 19 10.12 -5.94 12.45
C PRO A 19 9.16 -4.85 11.95
N LEU A 20 9.25 -4.57 10.65
CA LEU A 20 8.35 -3.65 9.95
C LEU A 20 7.36 -4.47 9.13
N ALA A 21 6.08 -4.09 9.21
CA ALA A 21 5.01 -4.70 8.44
C ALA A 21 4.32 -3.62 7.60
N GLY A 22 4.10 -3.90 6.31
CA GLY A 22 3.26 -3.09 5.44
C GLY A 22 1.94 -3.80 5.20
N ARG A 23 0.82 -3.08 5.36
CA ARG A 23 -0.51 -3.56 4.95
C ARG A 23 -0.82 -2.98 3.57
N ILE A 24 -0.98 -3.85 2.58
CA ILE A 24 -1.29 -3.45 1.20
C ILE A 24 -2.72 -3.90 0.90
N LEU A 25 -3.58 -2.94 0.54
CA LEU A 25 -4.97 -3.17 0.16
C LEU A 25 -5.11 -2.92 -1.35
N PRO A 26 -5.14 -3.97 -2.19
CA PRO A 26 -5.36 -3.78 -3.62
C PRO A 26 -6.84 -3.44 -3.87
N ALA A 27 -7.11 -2.23 -4.37
CA ALA A 27 -8.44 -1.86 -4.85
C ALA A 27 -8.64 -2.42 -6.27
N LYS A 28 -9.51 -3.44 -6.40
CA LYS A 28 -9.79 -4.11 -7.69
C LYS A 28 -10.42 -3.13 -8.68
N GLY A 29 -9.80 -2.97 -9.86
CA GLY A 29 -10.35 -2.19 -10.97
C GLY A 29 -10.12 -0.67 -10.91
N LYS A 30 -9.45 -0.16 -9.87
CA LYS A 30 -9.09 1.27 -9.75
C LYS A 30 -7.65 1.50 -10.22
N LYS A 31 -7.41 2.61 -10.92
CA LYS A 31 -6.07 2.97 -11.43
C LYS A 31 -5.35 3.88 -10.43
N ALA A 32 -4.03 3.99 -10.60
CA ALA A 32 -3.22 4.88 -9.77
C ALA A 32 -3.74 6.33 -9.89
N GLY A 33 -3.99 6.98 -8.75
CA GLY A 33 -4.61 8.31 -8.69
C GLY A 33 -6.13 8.29 -8.47
N ASP A 34 -6.82 7.16 -8.63
CA ASP A 34 -8.25 7.08 -8.34
C ASP A 34 -8.52 7.00 -6.84
N GLN A 35 -9.64 7.57 -6.41
CA GLN A 35 -10.14 7.37 -5.06
C GLN A 35 -10.73 5.96 -4.91
N THR A 36 -10.35 5.26 -3.83
CA THR A 36 -10.98 3.99 -3.46
C THR A 36 -12.44 4.25 -3.09
N ASP A 37 -13.34 3.34 -3.47
CA ASP A 37 -14.74 3.35 -3.04
C ASP A 37 -14.97 2.10 -2.19
N PHE A 38 -14.55 2.16 -0.94
CA PHE A 38 -14.86 1.16 0.05
C PHE A 38 -16.25 1.44 0.62
N GLN A 39 -17.16 0.46 0.48
CA GLN A 39 -18.53 0.50 1.03
C GLN A 39 -18.60 -0.06 2.46
N ASP A 40 -17.46 -0.33 3.08
CA ASP A 40 -17.36 -0.95 4.40
C ASP A 40 -17.19 0.14 5.48
N PRO A 41 -17.92 0.07 6.60
CA PRO A 41 -17.92 1.11 7.64
C PRO A 41 -16.57 1.28 8.35
N TYR A 42 -15.63 0.33 8.19
CA TYR A 42 -14.30 0.39 8.79
C TYR A 42 -13.21 0.81 7.81
N LEU A 43 -13.53 0.98 6.53
CA LEU A 43 -12.58 1.32 5.47
C LEU A 43 -12.85 2.74 4.95
N PHE A 44 -11.85 3.61 5.12
CA PHE A 44 -11.93 4.97 4.63
C PHE A 44 -11.47 5.05 3.17
N ASN A 45 -12.15 5.90 2.41
CA ASN A 45 -11.79 6.19 1.04
C ASN A 45 -10.52 7.03 0.98
N THR A 46 -9.51 6.52 0.28
CA THR A 46 -8.19 7.11 0.14
C THR A 46 -7.79 7.16 -1.34
N THR A 47 -6.98 8.14 -1.70
CA THR A 47 -6.45 8.28 -3.06
C THR A 47 -5.35 7.25 -3.29
N LEU A 48 -5.49 6.43 -4.33
CA LEU A 48 -4.47 5.46 -4.71
C LEU A 48 -3.17 6.16 -5.10
N ARG A 49 -2.05 5.68 -4.58
CA ARG A 49 -0.73 6.25 -4.83
C ARG A 49 -0.47 6.36 -6.35
N PRO A 50 -0.21 7.55 -6.90
CA PRO A 50 0.08 7.71 -8.32
C PRO A 50 1.36 6.94 -8.70
N LEU A 51 1.41 6.48 -9.95
CA LEU A 51 2.62 5.90 -10.52
C LEU A 51 3.62 7.02 -10.83
N PRO A 52 4.90 6.90 -10.42
CA PRO A 52 5.97 7.71 -10.96
C PRO A 52 6.30 7.32 -12.41
#